data_AF-A0A3R6NIK6-F1
#
_entry.id   AF-A0A3R6NIK6-F1
#
_cell.length_a   1.000
_cell.length_b   1.000
_cell.length_c   1.000
_cell.angle_alpha   90.00
_cell.angle_beta   90.00
_cell.angle_gamma   90.00
#
_symmetry.space_group_name_H-M   'P 1'
#
loop_
_entity.id
_entity.type
_entity.pdbx_description
1 polymer ?
#
loop_
_entity_poly.entity_id
_entity_poly.type
_entity_poly.pdbx_seq_one_letter_code
_entity_poly.pdbx_strand_id
1 'polypeptide(L)'
;MRERTIERKERTNVYQMVTDRIIAELEKGRIPWEKPWTGVRSGAYNRITKKPYSLLNQLILGKAGEWASFKQWQDLGGHVRKGEKASFVTFWKITAVDEEQEDGTMITKQIPLLRYYNVFHISQVEGVDPLPEEELNTEIEPIEEAEKIKNAYKEREHIPIKEVVTNDAGYYPLFDQINVPCREQYQIANEFYSTLFHEMIHSTGHRTRLNRLTSNECLRFESDIYSKEELTAEFGSAMLMNILGIETNKTFRNSTAYIQGWLNALKNEPRWIVSASSRAEKAVEYILNGKQ
;
A
#
# COMPACT_ATOMS: atom_id res chain seq x y z
N MET A 1 -7.25 21.85 -49.56
CA MET A 1 -6.45 21.20 -48.50
C MET A 1 -7.40 20.86 -47.37
N ARG A 2 -7.46 19.60 -46.92
CA ARG A 2 -8.26 19.21 -45.74
C ARG A 2 -7.35 19.33 -44.52
N GLU A 3 -7.66 20.27 -43.64
CA GLU A 3 -7.02 20.39 -42.33
C GLU A 3 -7.25 19.09 -41.55
N ARG A 4 -6.16 18.38 -41.22
CA ARG A 4 -6.21 17.26 -40.28
C ARG A 4 -6.21 17.85 -38.88
N THR A 5 -7.39 17.93 -38.29
CA THR A 5 -7.53 18.13 -36.84
C THR A 5 -6.87 16.93 -36.16
N ILE A 6 -5.70 17.14 -35.55
CA ILE A 6 -5.06 16.12 -34.72
C ILE A 6 -5.92 15.99 -33.47
N GLU A 7 -6.77 14.98 -33.42
CA GLU A 7 -7.43 14.54 -32.19
C GLU A 7 -6.35 14.26 -31.15
N ARG A 8 -6.28 15.11 -30.12
CA ARG A 8 -5.39 14.94 -28.98
C ARG A 8 -5.89 13.73 -28.20
N LYS A 9 -5.36 12.55 -28.53
CA LYS A 9 -5.62 11.28 -27.83
C LYS A 9 -5.61 11.53 -26.32
N GLU A 10 -6.75 11.31 -25.64
CA GLU A 10 -6.84 11.50 -24.19
C GLU A 10 -5.66 10.80 -23.52
N ARG A 11 -4.86 11.57 -22.80
CA ARG A 11 -3.74 11.02 -22.04
C ARG A 11 -4.34 10.09 -20.99
N THR A 12 -4.00 8.81 -21.07
CA THR A 12 -4.39 7.82 -20.07
C THR A 12 -4.09 8.34 -18.67
N ASN A 13 -5.13 8.53 -17.86
CA ASN A 13 -5.00 8.99 -16.49
C ASN A 13 -4.60 7.81 -15.60
N VAL A 14 -3.30 7.72 -15.28
CA VAL A 14 -2.75 6.60 -14.47
C VAL A 14 -3.43 6.52 -13.10
N TYR A 15 -3.80 7.65 -12.49
CA TYR A 15 -4.53 7.67 -11.21
C TYR A 15 -5.91 7.01 -11.35
N GLN A 16 -6.61 7.27 -12.46
CA GLN A 16 -7.90 6.64 -12.74
C GLN A 16 -7.74 5.14 -12.94
N MET A 17 -6.74 4.70 -13.72
CA MET A 17 -6.48 3.27 -13.94
C MET A 17 -6.30 2.51 -12.62
N VAL A 18 -5.51 3.07 -11.70
CA VAL A 18 -5.27 2.48 -10.38
C VAL A 18 -6.58 2.45 -9.58
N THR A 19 -7.32 3.55 -9.57
CA THR A 19 -8.56 3.68 -8.82
C THR A 19 -9.62 2.69 -9.32
N ASP A 20 -9.84 2.61 -10.63
CA ASP A 20 -10.78 1.67 -11.26
C ASP A 20 -10.43 0.22 -10.93
N ARG A 21 -9.13 -0.12 -10.94
CA ARG A 21 -8.66 -1.45 -10.58
C ARG A 21 -9.03 -1.84 -9.16
N ILE A 22 -8.94 -0.91 -8.22
CA ILE A 22 -9.25 -1.12 -6.79
C ILE A 22 -10.76 -1.13 -6.57
N ILE A 23 -11.50 -0.19 -7.17
CA ILE A 23 -12.97 -0.18 -7.14
C ILE A 23 -13.51 -1.52 -7.65
N ALA A 24 -12.97 -2.05 -8.76
CA ALA A 24 -13.40 -3.33 -9.33
C ALA A 24 -13.19 -4.53 -8.40
N GLU A 25 -12.29 -4.46 -7.41
CA GLU A 25 -12.16 -5.49 -6.38
C GLU A 25 -13.12 -5.27 -5.22
N LEU A 26 -13.23 -4.02 -4.76
CA LEU A 26 -14.16 -3.64 -3.70
C LEU A 26 -15.61 -3.94 -4.09
N GLU A 27 -16.00 -3.71 -5.33
CA GLU A 27 -17.33 -4.04 -5.87
C GLU A 27 -17.58 -5.56 -5.93
N LYS A 28 -16.54 -6.41 -5.91
CA LYS A 28 -16.66 -7.87 -5.76
C LYS A 28 -16.71 -8.31 -4.28
N GLY A 29 -16.75 -7.35 -3.34
CA GLY A 29 -16.65 -7.60 -1.91
C GLY A 29 -15.26 -8.09 -1.47
N ARG A 30 -14.22 -7.89 -2.29
CA ARG A 30 -12.83 -8.25 -1.96
C ARG A 30 -12.07 -7.00 -1.60
N ILE A 31 -11.45 -6.98 -0.43
CA ILE A 31 -10.56 -5.91 -0.01
C ILE A 31 -9.14 -6.24 -0.54
N PRO A 32 -8.57 -5.49 -1.50
CA PRO A 32 -7.31 -5.87 -2.15
C PRO A 32 -6.10 -6.01 -1.22
N TRP A 33 -6.14 -5.35 -0.07
CA TRP A 33 -5.12 -5.42 0.97
C TRP A 33 -5.38 -6.51 2.01
N GLU A 34 -6.55 -7.15 1.98
CA GLU A 34 -6.84 -8.39 2.71
C GLU A 34 -6.23 -9.56 1.93
N LYS A 35 -4.96 -9.87 2.20
CA LYS A 35 -4.30 -11.05 1.61
C LYS A 35 -4.47 -12.26 2.53
N PRO A 36 -4.99 -13.40 2.04
CA PRO A 36 -5.21 -14.59 2.86
C PRO A 36 -4.00 -15.54 2.92
N TRP A 37 -2.76 -15.07 2.70
CA TRP A 37 -1.54 -15.90 2.79
C TRP A 37 -0.25 -15.07 2.97
N THR A 38 0.77 -15.65 3.63
CA THR A 38 2.11 -15.07 3.89
C THR A 38 3.27 -16.05 3.62
N GLY A 39 4.53 -15.56 3.51
CA GLY A 39 5.76 -16.33 3.22
C GLY A 39 6.92 -15.50 2.59
N VAL A 40 8.15 -16.03 2.51
CA VAL A 40 9.28 -15.34 1.83
C VAL A 40 8.98 -15.23 0.33
N ARG A 41 9.15 -14.03 -0.26
CA ARG A 41 8.54 -13.62 -1.54
C ARG A 41 7.01 -13.67 -1.55
N SER A 42 6.36 -13.42 -0.41
CA SER A 42 4.91 -13.21 -0.40
C SER A 42 4.54 -12.01 -1.27
N GLY A 43 3.57 -12.21 -2.15
CA GLY A 43 3.14 -11.18 -3.07
C GLY A 43 3.92 -11.13 -4.38
N ALA A 44 3.70 -10.05 -5.13
CA ALA A 44 4.26 -9.87 -6.45
C ALA A 44 5.69 -9.33 -6.35
N TYR A 45 6.62 -9.89 -7.12
CA TYR A 45 7.99 -9.38 -7.21
C TYR A 45 8.49 -9.35 -8.64
N ASN A 46 9.47 -8.48 -8.90
CA ASN A 46 10.03 -8.36 -10.23
C ASN A 46 10.96 -9.57 -10.50
N ARG A 47 10.72 -10.29 -11.59
CA ARG A 47 11.53 -11.48 -11.98
C ARG A 47 13.03 -11.18 -12.07
N ILE A 48 13.40 -10.01 -12.56
CA ILE A 48 14.79 -9.65 -12.87
C ILE A 48 15.52 -9.17 -11.62
N THR A 49 14.97 -8.17 -10.95
CA THR A 49 15.62 -7.58 -9.77
C THR A 49 15.41 -8.40 -8.50
N LYS A 50 14.45 -9.34 -8.53
CA LYS A 50 13.97 -10.12 -7.38
C LYS A 50 13.40 -9.28 -6.24
N LYS A 51 13.24 -7.97 -6.48
CA LYS A 51 12.70 -7.03 -5.48
C LYS A 51 11.17 -7.14 -5.44
N PRO A 52 10.57 -7.17 -4.24
CA PRO A 52 9.13 -7.01 -4.09
C PRO A 52 8.65 -5.71 -4.75
N TYR A 53 7.46 -5.76 -5.33
CA TYR A 53 6.79 -4.54 -5.80
C TYR A 53 6.29 -3.71 -4.61
N SER A 54 6.19 -2.40 -4.82
CA SER A 54 5.62 -1.44 -3.86
C SER A 54 4.18 -1.82 -3.47
N LEU A 55 3.67 -1.33 -2.34
CA LEU A 55 2.36 -1.68 -1.80
C LEU A 55 1.25 -1.47 -2.83
N LEU A 56 1.23 -0.29 -3.47
CA LEU A 56 0.24 -0.01 -4.51
C LEU A 56 0.27 -1.04 -5.64
N ASN A 57 1.48 -1.46 -6.03
CA ASN A 57 1.66 -2.46 -7.08
C ASN A 57 1.31 -3.87 -6.60
N GLN A 58 1.50 -4.20 -5.32
CA GLN A 58 0.95 -5.44 -4.73
C GLN A 58 -0.58 -5.49 -4.91
N LEU A 59 -1.27 -4.38 -4.60
CA LEU A 59 -2.73 -4.29 -4.70
C LEU A 59 -3.22 -4.36 -6.15
N ILE A 60 -2.55 -3.66 -7.07
CA ILE A 60 -2.89 -3.69 -8.51
C ILE A 60 -2.74 -5.10 -9.08
N LEU A 61 -1.61 -5.75 -8.79
CA LEU A 61 -1.28 -7.07 -9.34
C LEU A 61 -2.15 -8.17 -8.73
N GLY A 62 -2.42 -8.12 -7.42
CA GLY A 62 -3.38 -9.00 -6.73
C GLY A 62 -3.06 -10.50 -6.81
N LYS A 63 -1.89 -10.87 -7.33
CA LYS A 63 -1.44 -12.25 -7.46
C LYS A 63 0.05 -12.32 -7.15
N ALA A 64 0.39 -13.21 -6.22
CA ALA A 64 1.76 -13.46 -5.80
C ALA A 64 2.56 -14.17 -6.90
N GLY A 65 3.88 -14.02 -6.85
CA GLY A 65 4.81 -14.61 -7.79
C GLY A 65 5.50 -13.58 -8.67
N GLU A 66 6.05 -14.07 -9.76
CA GLU A 66 6.97 -13.33 -10.61
C GLU A 66 6.24 -12.53 -11.66
N TRP A 67 6.62 -11.26 -11.76
CA TRP A 67 6.13 -10.37 -12.80
C TRP A 67 7.30 -9.74 -13.53
N ALA A 68 7.16 -9.61 -14.84
CA ALA A 68 8.11 -8.90 -15.69
C ALA A 68 7.40 -8.28 -16.88
N SER A 69 8.01 -7.26 -17.48
CA SER A 69 7.53 -6.71 -18.74
C SER A 69 7.67 -7.72 -19.89
N PHE A 70 6.92 -7.52 -20.98
CA PHE A 70 7.01 -8.35 -22.18
C PHE A 70 8.46 -8.53 -22.64
N LYS A 71 9.21 -7.42 -22.71
CA LYS A 71 10.60 -7.43 -23.14
C LYS A 71 11.49 -8.23 -22.17
N GLN A 72 11.30 -8.07 -20.87
CA GLN A 72 12.06 -8.84 -19.88
C GLN A 72 11.81 -10.35 -19.99
N TRP A 73 10.57 -10.77 -20.25
CA TRP A 73 10.28 -12.19 -20.50
C TRP A 73 10.95 -12.68 -21.78
N GLN A 74 10.87 -11.89 -22.86
CA GLN A 74 11.50 -12.21 -24.14
C GLN A 74 13.02 -12.33 -24.02
N ASP A 75 13.67 -11.41 -23.30
CA ASP A 75 15.11 -11.41 -23.05
C ASP A 75 15.55 -12.65 -22.24
N LEU A 76 14.64 -13.26 -21.46
CA LEU A 76 14.86 -14.53 -20.75
C LEU A 76 14.57 -15.78 -21.60
N GLY A 77 14.20 -15.62 -22.88
CA GLY A 77 13.78 -16.73 -23.75
C GLY A 77 12.31 -17.16 -23.57
N GLY A 78 11.56 -16.44 -22.72
CA GLY A 78 10.15 -16.69 -22.47
C GLY A 78 9.22 -16.03 -23.47
N HIS A 79 8.08 -16.67 -23.71
CA HIS A 79 7.06 -16.22 -24.65
C HIS A 79 5.73 -16.06 -23.92
N VAL A 80 5.21 -14.83 -23.87
CA VAL A 80 3.85 -14.59 -23.36
C VAL A 80 2.87 -15.28 -24.30
N ARG A 81 1.99 -16.14 -23.76
CA ARG A 81 1.02 -16.89 -24.56
C ARG A 81 0.06 -15.96 -25.29
N LYS A 82 -0.33 -16.37 -26.50
CA LYS A 82 -1.24 -15.59 -27.35
C LYS A 82 -2.59 -15.40 -26.64
N GLY A 83 -3.04 -14.15 -26.53
CA GLY A 83 -4.32 -13.79 -25.93
C GLY A 83 -4.26 -13.44 -24.43
N GLU A 84 -3.12 -13.64 -23.77
CA GLU A 84 -2.91 -13.20 -22.40
C GLU A 84 -2.97 -11.67 -22.28
N LYS A 85 -3.62 -11.18 -21.23
CA LYS A 85 -3.74 -9.75 -20.95
C LYS A 85 -2.68 -9.31 -19.95
N ALA A 86 -2.04 -8.18 -20.24
CA ALA A 86 -1.11 -7.57 -19.30
C ALA A 86 -1.86 -7.02 -18.07
N SER A 87 -1.19 -7.08 -16.92
CA SER A 87 -1.47 -6.16 -15.81
C SER A 87 -0.52 -4.97 -15.90
N PHE A 88 -0.57 -4.06 -14.93
CA PHE A 88 0.32 -2.91 -14.89
C PHE A 88 0.91 -2.68 -13.51
N VAL A 89 2.06 -2.00 -13.48
CA VAL A 89 2.70 -1.47 -12.27
C VAL A 89 2.99 -0.01 -12.46
N THR A 90 2.91 0.77 -11.39
CA THR A 90 3.13 2.21 -11.37
C THR A 90 4.43 2.58 -10.69
N PHE A 91 5.01 3.71 -11.08
CA PHE A 91 6.23 4.26 -10.49
C PHE A 91 6.30 5.78 -10.68
N TRP A 92 6.99 6.46 -9.78
CA TRP A 92 7.24 7.89 -9.87
C TRP A 92 8.45 8.17 -10.76
N LYS A 93 8.27 9.02 -11.77
CA LYS A 93 9.36 9.53 -12.60
C LYS A 93 9.47 11.04 -12.43
N ILE A 94 10.60 11.50 -11.92
CA ILE A 94 10.91 12.93 -11.89
C ILE A 94 11.09 13.41 -13.34
N THR A 95 10.36 14.45 -13.71
CA THR A 95 10.36 15.03 -15.06
C THR A 95 10.65 16.52 -14.94
N ALA A 96 11.59 17.02 -15.74
CA ALA A 96 11.83 18.45 -15.88
C ALA A 96 10.74 19.07 -16.76
N VAL A 97 10.15 20.18 -16.30
CA VAL A 97 9.17 20.98 -17.02
C VAL A 97 9.62 22.44 -16.93
N ASP A 98 9.73 23.08 -18.07
CA ASP A 98 10.02 24.51 -18.16
C ASP A 98 8.70 25.30 -18.00
N GLU A 99 8.72 26.29 -17.11
CA GLU A 99 7.60 27.15 -16.78
C GLU A 99 8.04 28.61 -16.96
N GLU A 100 7.23 29.37 -17.69
CA GLU A 100 7.44 30.80 -17.88
C GLU A 100 6.83 31.56 -16.69
N GLN A 101 7.63 32.38 -16.02
CA GLN A 101 7.19 33.27 -14.96
C GLN A 101 6.53 34.53 -15.52
N GLU A 102 5.84 35.28 -14.65
CA GLU A 102 5.16 36.54 -15.01
C GLU A 102 6.12 37.61 -15.58
N ASP A 103 7.41 37.53 -15.26
CA ASP A 103 8.46 38.42 -15.78
C ASP A 103 9.08 37.94 -17.10
N GLY A 104 8.57 36.85 -17.69
CA GLY A 104 9.07 36.25 -18.92
C GLY A 104 10.31 35.36 -18.73
N THR A 105 10.76 35.13 -17.49
CA THR A 105 11.87 34.21 -17.22
C THR A 105 11.41 32.75 -17.29
N MET A 106 12.21 31.90 -17.93
CA MET A 106 11.96 30.45 -17.98
C MET A 106 12.66 29.76 -16.80
N ILE A 107 11.90 29.04 -15.98
CA ILE A 107 12.44 28.21 -14.90
C ILE A 107 12.15 26.74 -15.15
N THR A 108 13.17 25.90 -15.01
CA THR A 108 12.99 24.45 -15.07
C THR A 108 12.61 23.93 -13.68
N LYS A 109 11.36 23.46 -13.53
CA LYS A 109 10.89 22.76 -12.32
C LYS A 109 10.98 21.25 -12.51
N GLN A 110 11.39 20.56 -11.46
CA GLN A 110 11.33 19.10 -11.41
C GLN A 110 10.02 18.67 -10.78
N ILE A 111 9.15 18.01 -11.55
CA ILE A 111 7.86 17.52 -11.06
C ILE A 111 7.82 15.99 -11.04
N PRO A 112 7.29 15.37 -9.98
CA PRO A 112 7.06 13.93 -9.96
C PRO A 112 5.84 13.58 -10.83
N LEU A 113 6.02 12.65 -11.75
CA LEU A 113 4.94 12.17 -12.62
C LEU A 113 4.75 10.67 -12.44
N LEU A 114 3.52 10.26 -12.10
CA LEU A 114 3.15 8.86 -12.00
C LEU A 114 3.09 8.25 -13.41
N ARG A 115 3.88 7.21 -13.64
CA ARG A 115 3.94 6.43 -14.89
C ARG A 115 3.58 4.98 -14.59
N TYR A 116 3.35 4.21 -15.65
CA TYR A 116 3.13 2.78 -15.52
C TYR A 116 3.89 1.97 -16.59
N TYR A 117 4.10 0.69 -16.30
CA TYR A 117 4.55 -0.32 -17.25
C TYR A 117 3.57 -1.48 -17.26
N ASN A 118 3.41 -2.10 -18.43
CA ASN A 118 2.67 -3.35 -18.57
C ASN A 118 3.57 -4.53 -18.21
N VAL A 119 3.03 -5.44 -17.40
CA VAL A 119 3.73 -6.63 -16.91
C VAL A 119 2.84 -7.86 -17.04
N PHE A 120 3.49 -9.02 -17.11
CA PHE A 120 2.87 -10.33 -17.21
C PHE A 120 3.39 -11.22 -16.08
N HIS A 121 2.51 -12.03 -15.53
CA HIS A 121 2.84 -13.02 -14.50
C HIS A 121 3.51 -14.24 -15.14
N ILE A 122 4.42 -14.92 -14.45
CA ILE A 122 5.09 -16.14 -14.94
C ILE A 122 4.10 -17.19 -15.46
N SER A 123 2.95 -17.34 -14.82
CA SER A 123 1.91 -18.27 -15.28
C SER A 123 1.33 -17.96 -16.65
N GLN A 124 1.61 -16.78 -17.23
CA GLN A 124 1.19 -16.34 -18.57
C GLN A 124 2.28 -16.57 -19.64
N VAL A 125 3.44 -17.09 -19.24
CA VAL A 125 4.65 -17.20 -20.05
C VAL A 125 5.00 -18.67 -20.24
N GLU A 126 5.47 -19.02 -21.43
CA GLU A 126 6.03 -20.33 -21.79
C GLU A 126 7.54 -20.20 -22.02
N GLY A 127 8.28 -21.31 -21.88
CA GLY A 127 9.72 -21.36 -22.18
C GLY A 127 10.63 -20.82 -21.07
N VAL A 128 10.09 -20.55 -19.88
CA VAL A 128 10.86 -20.15 -18.69
C VAL A 128 10.28 -20.85 -17.46
N ASP A 129 11.16 -21.48 -16.67
CA ASP A 129 10.77 -22.08 -15.39
C ASP A 129 10.70 -21.03 -14.26
N PRO A 130 9.78 -21.20 -13.28
CA PRO A 130 9.77 -20.42 -12.06
C PRO A 130 11.14 -20.43 -11.37
N LEU A 131 11.50 -19.32 -10.71
CA LEU A 131 12.68 -19.29 -9.86
C LEU A 131 12.48 -20.33 -8.75
N PRO A 132 13.58 -20.94 -8.25
CA PRO A 132 13.51 -21.76 -7.06
C PRO A 132 12.78 -21.00 -5.96
N GLU A 133 11.87 -21.69 -5.28
CA GLU A 133 11.33 -21.22 -4.01
C GLU A 133 12.51 -21.13 -3.04
N GLU A 134 12.70 -19.94 -2.46
CA GLU A 134 13.62 -19.81 -1.33
C GLU A 134 12.95 -20.50 -0.14
N GLU A 135 13.69 -21.39 0.53
CA GLU A 135 13.20 -22.03 1.75
C GLU A 135 12.77 -20.94 2.73
N LEU A 136 11.57 -21.10 3.29
CA LEU A 136 11.09 -20.21 4.33
C LEU A 136 12.12 -20.21 5.45
N ASN A 137 12.49 -19.03 5.96
CA ASN A 137 13.17 -18.98 7.23
C ASN A 137 12.15 -19.41 8.30
N THR A 138 12.10 -20.71 8.56
CA THR A 138 11.22 -21.32 9.55
C THR A 138 11.65 -21.01 10.99
N GLU A 139 12.74 -20.26 11.19
CA GLU A 139 13.20 -19.81 12.50
C GLU A 139 12.56 -18.49 12.95
N ILE A 140 11.85 -17.76 12.07
CA ILE A 140 11.14 -16.54 12.45
C ILE A 140 9.76 -16.92 13.00
N GLU A 141 9.59 -16.81 14.31
CA GLU A 141 8.29 -16.81 14.97
C GLU A 141 7.62 -15.44 14.71
N PRO A 142 6.58 -15.34 13.85
CA PRO A 142 6.03 -14.05 13.37
C PRO A 142 5.58 -13.11 14.50
N ILE A 143 5.10 -13.68 15.60
CA ILE A 143 4.64 -12.95 16.78
C ILE A 143 5.82 -12.33 17.56
N GLU A 144 6.95 -13.03 17.66
CA GLU A 144 8.13 -12.49 18.34
C GLU A 144 8.71 -11.29 17.60
N GLU A 145 8.76 -11.35 16.27
CA GLU A 145 9.24 -10.22 15.48
C GLU A 145 8.27 -9.03 15.53
N ALA A 146 6.96 -9.29 15.58
CA ALA A 146 5.95 -8.25 15.82
C ALA A 146 6.16 -7.53 17.16
N GLU A 147 6.48 -8.28 18.21
CA GLU A 147 6.83 -7.71 19.52
C GLU A 147 8.10 -6.86 19.46
N LYS A 148 9.13 -7.32 18.75
CA LYS A 148 10.36 -6.54 18.57
C LYS A 148 10.08 -5.22 17.86
N ILE A 149 9.27 -5.22 16.79
CA ILE A 149 8.87 -3.99 16.09
C ILE A 149 8.10 -3.05 17.02
N LYS A 150 7.11 -3.57 17.76
CA LYS A 150 6.33 -2.80 18.74
C LYS A 150 7.25 -2.14 19.77
N ASN A 151 8.14 -2.90 20.39
CA ASN A 151 9.01 -2.43 21.45
C ASN A 151 10.05 -1.43 20.92
N ALA A 152 10.67 -1.71 19.78
CA ALA A 152 11.62 -0.81 19.14
C ALA A 152 10.97 0.54 18.77
N TYR A 153 9.74 0.52 18.23
CA TYR A 153 8.98 1.74 17.93
C TYR A 153 8.64 2.53 19.19
N LYS A 154 8.11 1.84 20.22
CA LYS A 154 7.77 2.41 21.53
C LYS A 154 8.97 3.09 22.19
N GLU A 155 10.12 2.43 22.21
CA GLU A 155 11.33 2.94 22.84
C GLU A 155 11.91 4.12 22.07
N ARG A 156 12.00 4.02 20.75
CA ARG A 156 12.59 5.07 19.89
C ARG A 156 11.77 6.36 19.89
N GLU A 157 10.44 6.25 19.84
CA GLU A 157 9.55 7.42 19.78
C GLU A 157 9.08 7.88 21.16
N HIS A 158 9.42 7.15 22.22
CA HIS A 158 8.92 7.35 23.58
C HIS A 158 7.38 7.40 23.65
N ILE A 159 6.69 6.66 22.78
CA ILE A 159 5.23 6.60 22.70
C ILE A 159 4.67 5.54 23.67
N PRO A 160 3.81 5.88 24.63
CA PRO A 160 3.16 4.87 25.47
C PRO A 160 2.22 3.99 24.64
N ILE A 161 2.53 2.70 24.58
CA ILE A 161 1.61 1.66 24.10
C ILE A 161 1.06 0.93 25.32
N LYS A 162 -0.24 1.06 25.56
CA LYS A 162 -0.95 0.53 26.72
C LYS A 162 -1.92 -0.57 26.27
N GLU A 163 -1.68 -1.78 26.77
CA GLU A 163 -2.59 -2.92 26.65
C GLU A 163 -3.51 -2.85 27.88
N VAL A 164 -4.79 -2.50 27.70
CA VAL A 164 -5.75 -2.24 28.79
C VAL A 164 -7.04 -3.01 28.58
N VAL A 165 -7.75 -3.33 29.66
CA VAL A 165 -9.05 -4.01 29.56
C VAL A 165 -10.09 -3.03 29.01
N THR A 166 -10.38 -3.11 27.72
CA THR A 166 -11.29 -2.20 27.00
C THR A 166 -11.86 -2.86 25.74
N ASN A 167 -12.97 -2.35 25.22
CA ASN A 167 -13.49 -2.76 23.90
C ASN A 167 -13.07 -1.80 22.77
N ASP A 168 -12.35 -0.74 23.11
CA ASP A 168 -11.94 0.31 22.17
C ASP A 168 -10.43 0.29 21.96
N ALA A 169 -9.99 0.38 20.70
CA ALA A 169 -8.61 0.65 20.34
C ALA A 169 -8.49 2.06 19.76
N GLY A 170 -7.34 2.69 19.95
CA GLY A 170 -7.12 4.01 19.38
C GLY A 170 -5.74 4.60 19.68
N TYR A 171 -5.21 5.31 18.69
CA TYR A 171 -4.20 6.33 18.88
C TYR A 171 -4.86 7.64 19.33
N TYR A 172 -4.35 8.25 20.40
CA TYR A 172 -4.86 9.50 20.98
C TYR A 172 -3.85 10.64 20.74
N PRO A 173 -4.03 11.49 19.71
CA PRO A 173 -3.04 12.49 19.32
C PRO A 173 -2.72 13.54 20.38
N LEU A 174 -3.69 13.87 21.24
CA LEU A 174 -3.51 14.85 22.31
C LEU A 174 -2.49 14.38 23.36
N PHE A 175 -2.49 13.08 23.64
CA PHE A 175 -1.63 12.46 24.64
C PHE A 175 -0.42 11.76 24.03
N ASP A 176 -0.33 11.73 22.69
CA ASP A 176 0.63 10.96 21.93
C ASP A 176 0.80 9.53 22.51
N GLN A 177 -0.30 8.79 22.59
CA GLN A 177 -0.34 7.44 23.16
C GLN A 177 -1.23 6.51 22.33
N ILE A 178 -0.94 5.21 22.38
CA ILE A 178 -1.76 4.14 21.81
C ILE A 178 -2.36 3.34 22.95
N ASN A 179 -3.68 3.15 22.93
CA ASN A 179 -4.33 2.15 23.77
C ASN A 179 -4.95 1.08 22.87
N VAL A 180 -4.76 -0.17 23.27
CA VAL A 180 -5.39 -1.33 22.62
C VAL A 180 -5.96 -2.26 23.70
N PRO A 181 -7.01 -3.05 23.38
CA PRO A 181 -7.46 -4.12 24.26
C PRO A 181 -6.31 -5.05 24.66
N CYS A 182 -6.38 -5.62 25.86
CA CYS A 182 -5.44 -6.64 26.32
C CYS A 182 -5.41 -7.82 25.34
N ARG A 183 -4.26 -8.46 25.16
CA ARG A 183 -4.12 -9.61 24.25
C ARG A 183 -5.07 -10.73 24.58
N GLU A 184 -5.34 -10.94 25.86
CA GLU A 184 -6.24 -11.95 26.40
C GLU A 184 -7.70 -11.72 25.96
N GLN A 185 -8.05 -10.52 25.47
CA GLN A 185 -9.37 -10.22 24.91
C GLN A 185 -9.51 -10.66 23.45
N TYR A 186 -8.40 -10.98 22.77
CA TYR A 186 -8.42 -11.49 21.40
C TYR A 186 -8.42 -13.02 21.39
N GLN A 187 -9.21 -13.61 20.49
CA GLN A 187 -9.23 -15.07 20.32
C GLN A 187 -7.99 -15.56 19.58
N ILE A 188 -7.39 -14.71 18.74
CA ILE A 188 -6.25 -15.02 17.90
C ILE A 188 -5.24 -13.86 18.04
N ALA A 189 -4.00 -14.16 18.38
CA ALA A 189 -2.94 -13.16 18.57
C ALA A 189 -2.72 -12.26 17.33
N ASN A 190 -2.99 -12.80 16.13
CA ASN A 190 -2.83 -12.08 14.88
C ASN A 190 -3.79 -10.89 14.77
N GLU A 191 -4.99 -10.99 15.36
CA GLU A 191 -5.95 -9.89 15.40
C GLU A 191 -5.46 -8.74 16.28
N PHE A 192 -4.83 -9.07 17.42
CA PHE A 192 -4.19 -8.08 18.27
C PHE A 192 -3.14 -7.27 17.51
N TYR A 193 -2.25 -7.93 16.75
CA TYR A 193 -1.22 -7.24 15.97
C TYR A 193 -1.80 -6.43 14.82
N SER A 194 -2.87 -6.90 14.18
CA SER A 194 -3.59 -6.14 13.15
C SER A 194 -4.11 -4.81 13.71
N THR A 195 -4.79 -4.86 14.86
CA THR A 195 -5.30 -3.66 15.53
C THR A 195 -4.17 -2.77 16.03
N LEU A 196 -3.15 -3.34 16.68
CA LEU A 196 -2.00 -2.59 17.17
C LEU A 196 -1.26 -1.86 16.05
N PHE A 197 -0.98 -2.54 14.93
CA PHE A 197 -0.28 -1.91 13.81
C PHE A 197 -1.10 -0.84 13.12
N HIS A 198 -2.43 -0.97 13.07
CA HIS A 198 -3.31 0.10 12.62
C HIS A 198 -3.10 1.38 13.45
N GLU A 199 -3.15 1.25 14.78
CA GLU A 199 -2.93 2.39 15.68
C GLU A 199 -1.49 2.92 15.65
N MET A 200 -0.49 2.05 15.46
CA MET A 200 0.89 2.49 15.25
C MET A 200 1.06 3.28 13.94
N ILE A 201 0.34 2.94 12.88
CA ILE A 201 0.38 3.73 11.65
C ILE A 201 -0.27 5.10 11.88
N HIS A 202 -1.40 5.18 12.57
CA HIS A 202 -1.99 6.45 12.98
C HIS A 202 -1.02 7.29 13.80
N SER A 203 -0.30 6.69 14.75
CA SER A 203 0.64 7.42 15.57
C SER A 203 1.71 8.09 14.72
N THR A 204 2.24 7.46 13.67
CA THR A 204 3.21 8.13 12.77
C THR A 204 2.71 9.45 12.17
N GLY A 205 1.39 9.70 12.13
CA GLY A 205 0.80 10.94 11.66
C GLY A 205 0.95 12.16 12.58
N HIS A 206 1.46 11.98 13.81
CA HIS A 206 1.68 13.09 14.75
C HIS A 206 2.65 14.16 14.24
N ARG A 207 2.52 15.38 14.80
CA ARG A 207 3.28 16.57 14.38
C ARG A 207 4.80 16.43 14.48
N THR A 208 5.29 15.61 15.41
CA THR A 208 6.74 15.37 15.61
C THR A 208 7.28 14.24 14.73
N ARG A 209 6.43 13.59 13.92
CA ARG A 209 6.77 12.43 13.09
C ARG A 209 6.53 12.76 11.62
N LEU A 210 5.55 12.12 10.97
CA LEU A 210 5.22 12.37 9.56
C LEU A 210 4.21 13.51 9.36
N ASN A 211 3.75 14.13 10.45
CA ASN A 211 2.94 15.35 10.46
C ASN A 211 1.75 15.31 9.49
N ARG A 212 0.95 14.25 9.57
CA ARG A 212 -0.24 14.02 8.73
C ARG A 212 -1.55 14.48 9.39
N LEU A 213 -1.57 14.61 10.72
CA LEU A 213 -2.74 14.96 11.53
C LEU A 213 -2.80 16.47 11.84
N THR A 214 -2.66 17.30 10.81
CA THR A 214 -2.42 18.75 10.96
C THR A 214 -3.67 19.61 11.11
N SER A 215 -4.86 19.07 10.88
CA SER A 215 -6.13 19.82 10.97
C SER A 215 -7.11 19.17 11.95
N ASN A 216 -7.96 19.99 12.58
CA ASN A 216 -9.08 19.49 13.41
C ASN A 216 -10.08 18.64 12.60
N GLU A 217 -10.06 18.74 11.27
CA GLU A 217 -10.86 17.90 10.37
C GLU A 217 -10.36 16.45 10.32
N CYS A 218 -9.06 16.20 10.57
CA CYS A 218 -8.54 14.83 10.77
C CYS A 218 -9.19 14.11 11.97
N LEU A 219 -9.82 14.83 12.89
CA LEU A 219 -10.44 14.29 14.11
C LEU A 219 -11.97 14.20 14.02
N ARG A 220 -12.56 14.70 12.92
CA ARG A 220 -14.01 14.61 12.70
C ARG A 220 -14.32 13.34 11.93
N PHE A 221 -14.99 12.41 12.60
CA PHE A 221 -15.60 11.25 12.00
C PHE A 221 -16.43 11.70 10.77
N GLU A 222 -16.31 10.99 9.64
CA GLU A 222 -16.94 11.29 8.33
C GLU A 222 -16.31 12.42 7.49
N SER A 223 -15.19 13.02 7.90
CA SER A 223 -14.47 13.92 6.99
C SER A 223 -13.69 13.15 5.91
N ASP A 224 -13.52 13.76 4.74
CA ASP A 224 -12.68 13.23 3.65
C ASP A 224 -11.23 12.99 4.11
N ILE A 225 -10.73 13.87 4.97
CA ILE A 225 -9.37 13.80 5.51
C ILE A 225 -9.23 12.63 6.50
N TYR A 226 -10.23 12.43 7.35
CA TYR A 226 -10.31 11.29 8.27
C TYR A 226 -10.36 9.96 7.49
N SER A 227 -11.23 9.86 6.48
CA SER A 227 -11.36 8.67 5.63
C SER A 227 -10.05 8.30 4.93
N LYS A 228 -9.26 9.29 4.51
CA LYS A 228 -7.94 9.09 3.89
C LYS A 228 -6.88 8.63 4.89
N GLU A 229 -6.94 9.12 6.13
CA GLU A 229 -6.01 8.69 7.19
C GLU A 229 -6.33 7.27 7.65
N GLU A 230 -7.61 6.90 7.81
CA GLU A 230 -8.01 5.50 8.05
C GLU A 230 -7.52 4.59 6.93
N LEU A 231 -7.73 4.95 5.66
CA LEU A 231 -7.20 4.16 4.54
C LEU A 231 -5.66 4.05 4.57
N THR A 232 -4.96 5.08 5.07
CA THR A 232 -3.51 5.04 5.27
C THR A 232 -3.13 4.04 6.36
N ALA A 233 -3.86 4.03 7.48
CA ALA A 233 -3.66 3.11 8.59
C ALA A 233 -3.93 1.65 8.20
N GLU A 234 -5.02 1.42 7.49
CA GLU A 234 -5.39 0.11 6.95
C GLU A 234 -4.30 -0.48 6.04
N PHE A 235 -3.80 0.35 5.12
CA PHE A 235 -2.75 -0.05 4.18
C PHE A 235 -1.43 -0.34 4.89
N GLY A 236 -1.08 0.49 5.87
CA GLY A 236 0.14 0.32 6.63
C GLY A 236 0.10 -0.91 7.53
N SER A 237 -1.03 -1.16 8.20
CA SER A 237 -1.22 -2.34 9.05
C SER A 237 -1.14 -3.63 8.24
N ALA A 238 -1.91 -3.72 7.14
CA ALA A 238 -1.87 -4.88 6.24
C ALA A 238 -0.46 -5.14 5.69
N MET A 239 0.32 -4.09 5.43
CA MET A 239 1.70 -4.21 4.98
C MET A 239 2.64 -4.76 6.07
N LEU A 240 2.55 -4.26 7.31
CA LEU A 240 3.34 -4.78 8.43
C LEU A 240 3.02 -6.25 8.70
N MET A 241 1.74 -6.61 8.71
CA MET A 241 1.29 -8.00 8.84
C MET A 241 1.86 -8.89 7.73
N ASN A 242 1.85 -8.41 6.49
CA ASN A 242 2.40 -9.14 5.35
C ASN A 242 3.93 -9.30 5.43
N ILE A 243 4.66 -8.26 5.84
CA ILE A 243 6.12 -8.30 6.03
C ILE A 243 6.50 -9.33 7.08
N LEU A 244 5.76 -9.37 8.19
CA LEU A 244 6.02 -10.29 9.31
C LEU A 244 5.54 -11.71 9.05
N GLY A 245 4.75 -11.89 8.00
CA GLY A 245 4.14 -13.16 7.67
C GLY A 245 3.02 -13.59 8.62
N ILE A 246 2.36 -12.64 9.28
CA ILE A 246 1.25 -12.91 10.21
C ILE A 246 -0.06 -13.02 9.45
N GLU A 247 -0.73 -14.18 9.57
CA GLU A 247 -2.00 -14.45 8.91
C GLU A 247 -3.19 -13.88 9.69
N THR A 248 -4.07 -13.10 9.08
CA THR A 248 -5.36 -12.76 9.69
C THR A 248 -6.46 -13.61 9.06
N ASN A 249 -7.05 -14.51 9.84
CA ASN A 249 -8.24 -15.24 9.43
C ASN A 249 -9.44 -14.29 9.50
N LYS A 250 -9.67 -13.53 8.42
CA LYS A 250 -10.81 -12.62 8.21
C LYS A 250 -11.12 -11.77 9.44
N THR A 251 -10.37 -10.68 9.61
CA THR A 251 -10.70 -9.72 10.67
C THR A 251 -10.76 -8.30 10.13
N PHE A 252 -11.77 -8.06 9.29
CA PHE A 252 -12.45 -6.77 9.30
C PHE A 252 -13.89 -6.97 9.73
N ARG A 253 -14.11 -7.15 11.04
CA ARG A 253 -15.43 -6.91 11.62
C ARG A 253 -15.63 -5.39 11.66
N ASN A 254 -16.24 -4.86 10.59
CA ASN A 254 -16.81 -3.51 10.37
C ASN A 254 -16.54 -2.94 8.95
N SER A 255 -15.84 -3.67 8.08
CA SER A 255 -15.43 -3.16 6.75
C SER A 255 -16.57 -2.79 5.81
N THR A 256 -17.80 -3.28 5.96
CA THR A 256 -18.88 -2.95 5.01
C THR A 256 -19.24 -1.46 5.00
N ALA A 257 -19.30 -0.81 6.17
CA ALA A 257 -19.55 0.63 6.25
C ALA A 257 -18.38 1.44 5.68
N TYR A 258 -17.14 1.04 6.00
CA TYR A 258 -15.93 1.69 5.50
C TYR A 258 -15.72 1.47 3.99
N ILE A 259 -15.98 0.27 3.46
CA ILE A 259 -15.93 -0.03 2.02
C ILE A 259 -16.88 0.87 1.26
N GLN A 260 -18.10 1.08 1.76
CA GLN A 260 -19.06 1.96 1.08
C GLN A 260 -18.60 3.43 1.10
N GLY A 261 -18.03 3.89 2.22
CA GLY A 261 -17.41 5.21 2.34
C GLY A 261 -16.20 5.37 1.40
N TRP A 262 -15.30 4.38 1.35
CA TRP A 262 -14.14 4.36 0.47
C TRP A 262 -14.55 4.30 -1.00
N LEU A 263 -15.54 3.49 -1.38
CA LEU A 263 -16.04 3.44 -2.75
C LEU A 263 -16.54 4.81 -3.20
N ASN A 264 -17.29 5.52 -2.37
CA ASN A 264 -17.77 6.86 -2.69
C ASN A 264 -16.60 7.85 -2.83
N ALA A 265 -15.68 7.86 -1.87
CA ALA A 265 -14.51 8.73 -1.90
C ALA A 265 -13.60 8.47 -3.12
N LEU A 266 -13.35 7.20 -3.44
CA LEU A 266 -12.51 6.78 -4.56
C LEU A 266 -13.14 7.13 -5.91
N LYS A 267 -14.47 7.04 -6.04
CA LYS A 267 -15.19 7.46 -7.26
C LYS A 267 -15.06 8.96 -7.52
N ASN A 268 -14.99 9.77 -6.45
CA ASN A 268 -14.90 11.23 -6.56
C ASN A 268 -13.44 11.72 -6.68
N GLU A 269 -12.46 11.02 -6.10
CA GLU A 269 -11.06 11.46 -6.05
C GLU A 269 -10.03 10.36 -6.41
N PRO A 270 -9.71 10.19 -7.71
CA PRO A 270 -8.83 9.11 -8.21
C PRO A 270 -7.38 9.16 -7.71
N ARG A 271 -6.96 10.26 -7.08
CA ARG A 271 -5.61 10.38 -6.52
C ARG A 271 -5.50 9.80 -5.12
N TRP A 272 -6.63 9.57 -4.45
CA TRP A 272 -6.64 9.20 -3.03
C TRP A 272 -5.93 7.89 -2.76
N ILE A 273 -6.21 6.85 -3.55
CA ILE A 273 -5.63 5.52 -3.34
C ILE A 273 -4.11 5.53 -3.48
N VAL A 274 -3.60 6.25 -4.48
CA VAL A 274 -2.16 6.42 -4.72
C VAL A 274 -1.54 7.21 -3.57
N SER A 275 -2.20 8.27 -3.12
CA SER A 275 -1.73 9.10 -2.02
C SER A 275 -1.74 8.37 -0.67
N ALA A 276 -2.79 7.62 -0.36
CA ALA A 276 -2.91 6.81 0.85
C ALA A 276 -1.84 5.70 0.87
N SER A 277 -1.64 5.00 -0.26
CA SER A 277 -0.56 4.00 -0.40
C SER A 277 0.82 4.59 -0.14
N SER A 278 1.11 5.75 -0.74
CA SER A 278 2.41 6.40 -0.52
C SER A 278 2.60 6.88 0.92
N ARG A 279 1.53 7.32 1.60
CA ARG A 279 1.55 7.69 3.02
C ARG A 279 1.79 6.45 3.90
N ALA A 280 1.14 5.34 3.57
CA ALA A 280 1.26 4.07 4.28
C ALA A 280 2.68 3.51 4.17
N GLU A 281 3.26 3.47 2.98
CA GLU A 281 4.65 3.02 2.77
C GLU A 281 5.64 3.82 3.62
N LYS A 282 5.50 5.15 3.67
CA LYS A 282 6.34 6.01 4.52
C LYS A 282 6.12 5.76 6.01
N ALA A 283 4.89 5.49 6.42
CA ALA A 283 4.58 5.17 7.82
C ALA A 283 5.18 3.82 8.24
N VAL A 284 5.09 2.81 7.38
CA VAL A 284 5.70 1.49 7.59
C VAL A 284 7.23 1.62 7.66
N GLU A 285 7.84 2.31 6.69
CA GLU A 285 9.29 2.57 6.68
C GLU A 285 9.74 3.30 7.94
N TYR A 286 8.94 4.28 8.40
CA TYR A 286 9.18 5.00 9.64
C TYR A 286 9.15 4.06 10.86
N ILE A 287 8.13 3.21 10.98
CA ILE A 287 8.02 2.24 12.08
C ILE A 287 9.23 1.29 12.08
N LEU A 288 9.57 0.74 10.92
CA LEU A 288 10.67 -0.22 10.73
C LEU A 288 12.08 0.42 10.81
N ASN A 289 12.18 1.74 10.94
CA ASN A 289 13.44 2.48 10.98
C ASN A 289 14.31 2.26 9.72
N GLY A 290 13.70 2.20 8.54
CA GLY A 290 14.40 2.01 7.27
C GLY A 290 14.96 0.60 7.04
N LYS A 291 14.59 -0.41 7.86
CA LYS A 291 14.86 -1.82 7.56
C LYS A 291 13.84 -2.29 6.51
N GLN A 292 14.31 -2.54 5.28
CA GLN A 292 13.59 -3.27 4.22
C GLN A 292 14.41 -4.50 3.82
#